data_AF-A0AAU5JLM6-F1
#
_entry.id   AF-A0AAU5JLM6-F1
#
_cell.length_a   1.000
_cell.length_b   1.000
_cell.length_c   1.000
_cell.angle_alpha   90.00
_cell.angle_beta   90.00
_cell.angle_gamma   90.00
#
_symmetry.space_group_name_H-M   'P 1'
#
loop_
_entity.id
_entity.type
_entity.pdbx_description
1 polymer ?
#
loop_
_entity_poly.entity_id
_entity_poly.type
_entity_poly.pdbx_seq_one_letter_code
_entity_poly.pdbx_strand_id
1 'polypeptide(L)'
;MAVAEQEALSRDRGSQPLWVWLMVLTAHAGRCVYCDEKPSETLEHEAPLASEAGRDIWWNLVPACDRCNGWKSKKSATRWAADMKLHHDHPKVGFVRNALPLHAVEGIKNRIAQVQREIQDAARRTWFERHYGHMSTPRLRREKHEEVARCTRALTRFPYPPWESPEARHSEKHCMRILCCGYHQKGSRVEFFTLPQADHEDLERMAYAKGLWIGDLLGALLKPAIEEWRQSQAAGDDEDSLRSA
;
A
#
# COMPACT_ATOMS: atom_id res chain seq x y z
N MET A 1 -5.44 -17.92 -22.88
CA MET A 1 -5.07 -17.14 -21.68
C MET A 1 -3.57 -16.93 -21.71
N ALA A 2 -3.11 -15.75 -22.12
CA ALA A 2 -1.70 -15.43 -22.15
C ALA A 2 -1.23 -15.13 -20.73
N VAL A 3 -0.38 -16.00 -20.18
CA VAL A 3 0.43 -15.65 -19.00
C VAL A 3 1.41 -14.61 -19.50
N ALA A 4 1.14 -13.33 -19.23
CA ALA A 4 2.11 -12.28 -19.49
C ALA A 4 3.37 -12.63 -18.70
N GLU A 5 4.45 -12.97 -19.40
CA GLU A 5 5.78 -13.10 -18.84
C GLU A 5 6.09 -11.76 -18.16
N GLN A 6 5.98 -11.74 -16.83
CA GLN A 6 6.46 -10.62 -16.04
C GLN A 6 7.97 -10.56 -16.25
N GLU A 7 8.41 -9.58 -17.04
CA GLU A 7 9.83 -9.25 -17.17
C GLU A 7 10.42 -9.12 -15.77
N ALA A 8 11.25 -10.09 -15.40
CA ALA A 8 11.98 -10.08 -14.16
C ALA A 8 12.94 -8.88 -14.21
N LEU A 9 12.57 -7.78 -13.57
CA LEU A 9 13.43 -6.60 -13.38
C LEU A 9 14.61 -6.97 -12.47
N SER A 10 15.62 -7.64 -13.03
CA SER A 10 16.91 -7.92 -12.39
C SER A 10 17.66 -6.61 -12.20
N ARG A 11 17.62 -6.08 -10.97
CA ARG A 11 18.08 -4.74 -10.60
C ARG A 11 18.55 -4.76 -9.15
N ASP A 12 19.83 -4.43 -8.91
CA ASP A 12 20.38 -4.26 -7.55
C ASP A 12 19.39 -3.50 -6.66
N ARG A 13 19.34 -3.81 -5.36
CA ARG A 13 18.35 -3.29 -4.40
C ARG A 13 18.15 -1.77 -4.53
N GLY A 14 19.24 -1.04 -4.78
CA GLY A 14 19.23 0.41 -4.98
C GLY A 14 18.56 0.91 -6.27
N SER A 15 18.44 0.07 -7.29
CA SER A 15 17.92 0.37 -8.63
C SER A 15 16.47 -0.09 -8.87
N GLN A 16 15.88 -0.79 -7.89
CA GLN A 16 14.46 -1.13 -7.90
C GLN A 16 13.59 0.14 -8.03
N PRO A 17 12.50 0.11 -8.83
CA PRO A 17 11.60 1.25 -8.96
C PRO A 17 11.07 1.75 -7.61
N LEU A 18 10.79 3.06 -7.50
CA LEU A 18 10.26 3.65 -6.28
C LEU A 18 9.01 2.92 -5.77
N TRP A 19 8.08 2.57 -6.66
CA TRP A 19 6.86 1.86 -6.25
C TRP A 19 7.16 0.50 -5.58
N VAL A 20 8.23 -0.20 -5.97
CA VAL A 20 8.67 -1.45 -5.31
C VAL A 20 9.20 -1.14 -3.90
N TRP A 21 10.01 -0.07 -3.76
CA TRP A 21 10.47 0.39 -2.45
C TRP A 21 9.30 0.69 -1.52
N LEU A 22 8.32 1.46 -1.98
CA LEU A 22 7.14 1.83 -1.20
C LEU A 22 6.32 0.59 -0.85
N MET A 23 6.04 -0.28 -1.82
CA MET A 23 5.25 -1.49 -1.62
C MET A 23 5.86 -2.42 -0.58
N VAL A 24 7.17 -2.69 -0.69
CA VAL A 24 7.86 -3.63 0.20
C VAL A 24 8.06 -3.02 1.57
N LEU A 25 8.56 -1.78 1.68
CA LEU A 25 8.87 -1.17 2.99
C LEU A 25 7.64 -0.80 3.81
N THR A 26 6.47 -0.66 3.19
CA THR A 26 5.20 -0.49 3.90
C THR A 26 4.52 -1.82 4.23
N ALA A 27 5.03 -2.95 3.73
CA ALA A 27 4.53 -4.27 4.12
C ALA A 27 4.83 -4.56 5.59
N HIS A 28 4.16 -5.54 6.18
CA HIS A 28 4.30 -5.86 7.61
C HIS A 28 4.13 -4.64 8.53
N ALA A 29 3.16 -3.76 8.19
CA ALA A 29 2.91 -2.51 8.88
C ALA A 29 4.15 -1.61 9.03
N GLY A 30 5.06 -1.65 8.04
CA GLY A 30 6.28 -0.84 8.04
C GLY A 30 7.37 -1.32 8.99
N ARG A 31 7.26 -2.55 9.54
CA ARG A 31 8.25 -3.12 10.47
C ARG A 31 9.11 -4.18 9.80
N CYS A 32 10.31 -4.35 10.36
CA CYS A 32 11.28 -5.33 9.91
C CYS A 32 10.72 -6.74 10.09
N VAL A 33 10.70 -7.54 9.00
CA VAL A 33 10.17 -8.91 9.02
C VAL A 33 10.93 -9.84 9.97
N TYR A 34 12.19 -9.52 10.27
CA TYR A 34 13.07 -10.35 11.09
C TYR A 34 12.87 -10.11 12.58
N CYS A 35 13.03 -8.88 13.06
CA CYS A 35 12.91 -8.58 14.49
C CYS A 35 11.50 -8.14 14.91
N ASP A 36 10.61 -7.74 13.99
CA ASP A 36 9.26 -7.22 14.28
C ASP A 36 9.22 -5.97 15.21
N GLU A 37 10.38 -5.43 15.58
CA GLU A 37 10.51 -4.31 16.52
C GLU A 37 10.86 -2.98 15.83
N LYS A 38 11.76 -3.04 14.84
CA LYS A 38 12.33 -1.84 14.21
C LYS A 38 11.60 -1.50 12.91
N PRO A 39 11.51 -0.21 12.54
CA PRO A 39 11.04 0.18 11.23
C PRO A 39 11.86 -0.48 10.11
N SER A 40 11.21 -0.66 8.97
CA SER A 40 11.84 -1.16 7.76
C SER A 40 12.62 -0.06 7.05
N GLU A 41 13.89 -0.31 6.79
CA GLU A 41 14.83 0.68 6.26
C GLU A 41 15.43 0.27 4.91
N THR A 42 15.36 -1.01 4.57
CA THR A 42 15.97 -1.54 3.33
C THR A 42 15.16 -2.70 2.77
N LEU A 43 15.27 -2.84 1.46
CA LEU A 43 14.87 -4.05 0.75
C LEU A 43 15.90 -5.13 1.04
N GLU A 44 15.46 -6.35 1.30
CA GLU A 44 16.34 -7.50 1.47
C GLU A 44 15.83 -8.68 0.68
N HIS A 45 16.74 -9.43 0.04
CA HIS A 45 16.37 -10.68 -0.64
C HIS A 45 16.21 -11.80 0.40
N GLU A 46 15.05 -12.46 0.41
CA GLU A 46 14.80 -13.62 1.28
C GLU A 46 15.76 -14.76 0.93
N ALA A 47 15.73 -15.19 -0.34
CA ALA A 47 16.68 -16.12 -0.91
C ALA A 47 17.92 -15.33 -1.40
N PRO A 48 19.14 -15.67 -0.94
CA PRO A 48 20.35 -15.02 -1.39
C PRO A 48 20.52 -15.14 -2.90
N LEU A 49 20.91 -14.07 -3.59
CA LEU A 49 21.08 -14.05 -5.05
C LEU A 49 22.06 -15.11 -5.58
N ALA A 50 23.03 -15.54 -4.77
CA ALA A 50 23.99 -16.58 -5.13
C ALA A 50 23.44 -18.02 -5.01
N SER A 51 22.20 -18.19 -4.57
CA SER A 51 21.55 -19.50 -4.45
C SER A 51 20.69 -19.80 -5.69
N GLU A 52 20.38 -21.08 -5.93
CA GLU A 52 19.50 -21.50 -7.05
C GLU A 52 18.11 -20.86 -7.01
N ALA A 53 17.61 -20.56 -5.79
CA ALA A 53 16.34 -19.87 -5.58
C ALA A 53 16.48 -18.33 -5.58
N GLY A 54 17.73 -17.83 -5.57
CA GLY A 54 18.06 -16.42 -5.53
C GLY A 54 17.72 -15.73 -6.83
N ARG A 55 16.71 -14.87 -6.80
CA ARG A 55 16.38 -14.03 -7.95
C ARG A 55 16.17 -12.59 -7.51
N ASP A 56 16.60 -11.69 -8.37
CA ASP A 56 16.47 -10.26 -8.14
C ASP A 56 15.12 -9.77 -8.69
N ILE A 57 14.07 -10.16 -7.99
CA ILE A 57 12.68 -9.96 -8.38
C ILE A 57 11.87 -9.55 -7.17
N TRP A 58 10.84 -8.73 -7.39
CA TRP A 58 10.09 -8.08 -6.33
C TRP A 58 9.47 -9.06 -5.33
N TRP A 59 9.12 -10.29 -5.74
CA TRP A 59 8.54 -11.31 -4.84
C TRP A 59 9.57 -12.03 -3.96
N ASN A 60 10.87 -11.87 -4.25
CA ASN A 60 11.96 -12.32 -3.38
C ASN A 60 12.38 -11.21 -2.40
N LEU A 61 11.79 -10.01 -2.46
CA LEU A 61 12.11 -8.91 -1.56
C LEU A 61 11.25 -8.95 -0.30
N VAL A 62 11.86 -8.64 0.84
CA VAL A 62 11.20 -8.46 2.14
C VAL A 62 11.72 -7.18 2.81
N PRO A 63 10.93 -6.56 3.71
CA PRO A 63 11.33 -5.36 4.41
C PRO A 63 12.18 -5.69 5.64
N ALA A 64 13.32 -5.01 5.78
CA ALA A 64 14.26 -5.24 6.88
C ALA A 64 14.80 -3.93 7.46
N CYS A 65 15.18 -3.94 8.74
CA CYS A 65 16.03 -2.90 9.32
C CYS A 65 17.51 -3.19 8.99
N ASP A 66 18.36 -2.16 9.06
CA ASP A 66 19.77 -2.28 8.69
C ASP A 66 20.53 -3.27 9.57
N ARG A 67 20.18 -3.30 10.87
CA ARG A 67 20.78 -4.22 11.84
C ARG A 67 20.54 -5.68 11.45
N CYS A 68 19.29 -6.07 11.22
CA CYS A 68 18.96 -7.45 10.87
C CYS A 68 19.49 -7.83 9.48
N ASN A 69 19.41 -6.91 8.51
CA ASN A 69 19.99 -7.10 7.18
C ASN A 69 21.51 -7.39 7.27
N GLY A 70 22.25 -6.57 8.01
CA GLY A 70 23.69 -6.77 8.22
C GLY A 70 24.03 -8.07 8.93
N TRP A 71 23.22 -8.48 9.92
CA TRP A 71 23.43 -9.72 10.67
C TRP A 71 23.10 -10.99 9.88
N LYS A 72 22.03 -10.98 9.07
CA LYS A 72 21.67 -12.08 8.17
C LYS A 72 22.74 -12.30 7.11
N SER A 73 23.25 -11.21 6.53
CA SER A 73 24.27 -11.24 5.49
C SER A 73 23.86 -12.16 4.33
N LYS A 74 24.75 -13.02 3.83
CA LYS A 74 24.53 -13.92 2.68
C LYS A 74 23.69 -15.17 3.00
N LYS A 75 23.11 -15.29 4.20
CA LYS A 75 22.31 -16.46 4.60
C LYS A 75 20.87 -16.29 4.12
N SER A 76 20.18 -17.39 3.86
CA SER A 76 18.71 -17.36 3.76
C SER A 76 18.12 -17.10 5.15
N ALA A 77 16.88 -16.61 5.19
CA ALA A 77 16.21 -16.36 6.46
C ALA A 77 16.06 -17.64 7.29
N THR A 78 15.73 -18.76 6.64
CA THR A 78 15.59 -20.07 7.29
C THR A 78 16.91 -20.53 7.93
N ARG A 79 18.03 -20.44 7.19
CA ARG A 79 19.35 -20.80 7.73
C ARG A 79 19.75 -19.89 8.89
N TRP A 80 19.54 -18.60 8.74
CA TRP A 80 19.88 -17.62 9.77
C TRP A 80 19.06 -17.82 11.06
N ALA A 81 17.76 -18.12 10.94
CA ALA A 81 16.92 -18.47 12.07
C ALA A 81 17.37 -19.78 12.76
N ALA A 82 17.78 -20.78 11.99
CA ALA A 82 18.33 -22.03 12.54
C ALA A 82 19.63 -21.78 13.33
N ASP A 83 20.55 -20.98 12.79
CA ASP A 83 21.78 -20.61 13.49
C ASP A 83 21.50 -19.87 14.81
N MET A 84 20.47 -19.02 14.83
CA MET A 84 20.04 -18.33 16.05
C MET A 84 19.44 -19.30 17.09
N LYS A 85 18.63 -20.29 16.66
CA LYS A 85 18.11 -21.32 17.57
C LYS A 85 19.22 -22.15 18.19
N LEU A 86 20.17 -22.61 17.37
CA LEU A 86 21.35 -23.32 17.86
C LEU A 86 22.17 -22.48 18.84
N HIS A 87 22.26 -21.17 18.64
CA HIS A 87 22.91 -20.29 19.60
C HIS A 87 22.15 -20.21 20.94
N HIS A 88 20.82 -20.18 20.92
CA HIS A 88 20.02 -20.21 22.15
C HIS A 88 20.17 -21.54 22.90
N ASP A 89 20.20 -22.65 22.19
CA ASP A 89 20.40 -23.99 22.77
C ASP A 89 21.84 -24.19 23.29
N HIS A 90 22.81 -23.55 22.63
CA HIS A 90 24.24 -23.73 22.88
C HIS A 90 25.03 -22.40 22.83
N PRO A 91 24.83 -21.49 23.80
CA PRO A 91 25.36 -20.12 23.73
C PRO A 91 26.89 -20.06 23.72
N LYS A 92 27.57 -21.05 24.31
CA LYS A 92 29.04 -21.12 24.39
C LYS A 92 29.72 -21.48 23.07
N VAL A 93 28.99 -21.99 22.08
CA VAL A 93 29.55 -22.47 20.80
C VAL A 93 29.74 -21.34 19.78
N GLY A 94 29.07 -20.19 19.96
CA GLY A 94 29.31 -19.00 19.13
C GLY A 94 28.75 -19.07 17.71
N PHE A 95 27.63 -19.78 17.48
CA PHE A 95 26.98 -19.89 16.16
C PHE A 95 26.62 -18.54 15.51
N VAL A 96 26.28 -17.54 16.31
CA VAL A 96 26.05 -16.17 15.86
C VAL A 96 26.77 -15.19 16.78
N ARG A 97 27.25 -14.07 16.21
CA ARG A 97 27.84 -12.97 16.99
C ARG A 97 26.78 -12.13 17.70
N ASN A 98 25.58 -12.08 17.13
CA ASN A 98 24.44 -11.37 17.68
C ASN A 98 23.19 -12.23 17.51
N ALA A 99 22.39 -12.36 18.56
CA ALA A 99 21.16 -13.12 18.55
C ALA A 99 19.96 -12.21 18.76
N LEU A 100 18.89 -12.46 18.00
CA LEU A 100 17.56 -11.92 18.32
C LEU A 100 16.96 -12.72 19.48
N PRO A 101 16.03 -12.13 20.25
CA PRO A 101 15.24 -12.89 21.24
C PRO A 101 14.58 -14.13 20.61
N LEU A 102 14.52 -15.25 21.34
CA LEU A 102 14.02 -16.52 20.79
C LEU A 102 12.60 -16.39 20.21
N HIS A 103 11.70 -15.66 20.90
CA HIS A 103 10.34 -15.41 20.42
C HIS A 103 10.31 -14.70 19.06
N ALA A 104 11.25 -13.77 18.82
CA ALA A 104 11.38 -13.13 17.52
C ALA A 104 11.86 -14.15 16.49
N VAL A 105 12.89 -14.96 16.80
CA VAL A 105 13.43 -15.98 15.88
C VAL A 105 12.37 -16.99 15.43
N GLU A 106 11.54 -17.47 16.35
CA GLU A 106 10.50 -18.47 16.08
C GLU A 106 9.44 -17.98 15.08
N GLY A 107 9.12 -16.69 15.11
CA GLY A 107 8.13 -16.10 14.21
C GLY A 107 8.65 -15.73 12.82
N ILE A 108 9.96 -15.76 12.55
CA ILE A 108 10.56 -15.27 11.29
C ILE A 108 9.92 -15.95 10.07
N LYS A 109 9.80 -17.27 10.07
CA LYS A 109 9.26 -18.02 8.93
C LYS A 109 7.84 -17.61 8.58
N ASN A 110 6.98 -17.45 9.61
CA ASN A 110 5.58 -17.09 9.42
C ASN A 110 5.44 -15.64 8.93
N ARG A 111 6.22 -14.71 9.49
CA ARG A 111 6.23 -13.31 9.05
C ARG A 111 6.70 -13.17 7.61
N ILE A 112 7.75 -13.87 7.21
CA ILE A 112 8.22 -13.87 5.82
C ILE A 112 7.14 -14.38 4.86
N ALA A 113 6.52 -15.53 5.18
CA ALA A 113 5.47 -16.07 4.34
C ALA A 113 4.26 -15.12 4.24
N GLN A 114 3.90 -14.44 5.33
CA GLN A 114 2.84 -13.43 5.33
C GLN A 114 3.20 -12.23 4.45
N VAL A 115 4.41 -11.70 4.58
CA VAL A 115 4.88 -10.57 3.80
C VAL A 115 5.00 -10.89 2.32
N GLN A 116 5.49 -12.08 1.98
CA GLN A 116 5.54 -12.52 0.59
C GLN A 116 4.13 -12.62 -0.01
N ARG A 117 3.12 -13.10 0.74
CA ARG A 117 1.72 -13.06 0.29
C ARG A 117 1.22 -11.64 0.10
N GLU A 118 1.51 -10.73 1.04
CA GLU A 118 1.14 -9.31 0.95
C GLU A 118 1.75 -8.65 -0.29
N ILE A 119 3.03 -8.90 -0.58
CA ILE A 119 3.75 -8.36 -1.74
C ILE A 119 3.25 -8.98 -3.06
N GLN A 120 2.89 -10.26 -3.05
CA GLN A 120 2.39 -10.97 -4.23
C GLN A 120 0.95 -10.64 -4.59
N ASP A 121 0.18 -10.07 -3.66
CA ASP A 121 -1.18 -9.57 -3.93
C ASP A 121 -1.17 -8.62 -5.14
N ALA A 122 -1.80 -9.08 -6.22
CA ALA A 122 -1.91 -8.33 -7.46
C ALA A 122 -2.61 -6.98 -7.24
N ALA A 123 -3.62 -6.94 -6.36
CA ALA A 123 -4.36 -5.74 -6.05
C ALA A 123 -3.44 -4.65 -5.46
N ARG A 124 -2.65 -5.04 -4.46
CA ARG A 124 -1.64 -4.18 -3.83
C ARG A 124 -0.61 -3.70 -4.85
N ARG A 125 -0.03 -4.62 -5.60
CA ARG A 125 1.03 -4.33 -6.60
C ARG A 125 0.57 -3.29 -7.61
N THR A 126 -0.58 -3.55 -8.24
CA THR A 126 -1.18 -2.67 -9.23
C THR A 126 -1.53 -1.31 -8.63
N TRP A 127 -1.91 -1.24 -7.35
CA TRP A 127 -2.13 0.04 -6.67
C TRP A 127 -0.83 0.85 -6.58
N PHE A 128 0.26 0.27 -6.04
CA PHE A 128 1.53 0.98 -5.93
C PHE A 128 2.09 1.38 -7.30
N GLU A 129 2.02 0.48 -8.27
CA GLU A 129 2.48 0.74 -9.64
C GLU A 129 1.70 1.89 -10.30
N ARG A 130 0.37 1.91 -10.20
CA ARG A 130 -0.44 3.00 -10.80
C ARG A 130 -0.23 4.34 -10.09
N HIS A 131 -0.05 4.35 -8.77
CA HIS A 131 0.11 5.58 -8.00
C HIS A 131 1.53 6.14 -8.02
N TYR A 132 2.55 5.29 -8.13
CA TYR A 132 3.96 5.69 -7.97
C TYR A 132 4.86 5.23 -9.13
N GLY A 133 4.35 4.44 -10.09
CA GLY A 133 5.15 3.86 -11.18
C GLY A 133 5.69 4.89 -12.17
N HIS A 134 5.04 6.03 -12.30
CA HIS A 134 5.50 7.15 -13.12
C HIS A 134 6.55 8.03 -12.41
N MET A 135 6.76 7.85 -11.11
CA MET A 135 7.71 8.65 -10.35
C MET A 135 9.13 8.16 -10.58
N SER A 136 10.06 9.11 -10.72
CA SER A 136 11.48 8.78 -10.77
C SER A 136 11.93 8.18 -9.44
N THR A 137 12.84 7.21 -9.50
CA THR A 137 13.40 6.61 -8.28
C THR A 137 14.50 7.54 -7.75
N PRO A 138 14.37 8.08 -6.52
CA PRO A 138 15.39 8.95 -5.96
C PRO A 138 16.74 8.23 -5.85
N ARG A 139 17.83 8.96 -6.09
CA ARG A 139 19.18 8.36 -6.05
C ARG A 139 19.61 8.15 -4.61
N LEU A 140 19.34 9.11 -3.74
CA LEU A 140 19.78 9.05 -2.35
C LEU A 140 18.82 8.19 -1.52
N ARG A 141 19.39 7.40 -0.62
CA ARG A 141 18.61 6.54 0.28
C ARG A 141 17.66 7.36 1.18
N ARG A 142 18.12 8.52 1.65
CA ARG A 142 17.32 9.44 2.46
C ARG A 142 16.05 9.89 1.72
N GLU A 143 16.17 10.27 0.45
CA GLU A 143 15.03 10.71 -0.37
C GLU A 143 14.02 9.57 -0.56
N LYS A 144 14.49 8.33 -0.77
CA LYS A 144 13.60 7.15 -0.80
C LYS A 144 12.84 6.99 0.52
N HIS A 145 13.50 7.18 1.66
CA HIS A 145 12.84 7.13 2.97
C HIS A 145 11.84 8.25 3.19
N GLU A 146 12.11 9.45 2.67
CA GLU A 146 11.15 10.56 2.68
C GLU A 146 9.88 10.21 1.89
N GLU A 147 10.03 9.54 0.73
CA GLU A 147 8.89 9.02 -0.05
C GLU A 147 8.15 7.87 0.67
N VAL A 148 8.87 6.95 1.32
CA VAL A 148 8.25 5.90 2.16
C VAL A 148 7.43 6.54 3.28
N ALA A 149 7.99 7.53 4.00
CA ALA A 149 7.27 8.21 5.07
C ALA A 149 6.04 8.97 4.56
N ARG A 150 6.13 9.59 3.37
CA ARG A 150 5.00 10.24 2.70
C ARG A 150 3.91 9.24 2.35
N CYS A 151 4.29 8.10 1.76
CA CYS A 151 3.38 7.01 1.41
C CYS A 151 2.70 6.44 2.67
N THR A 152 3.45 6.15 3.73
CA THR A 152 2.89 5.67 5.01
C THR A 152 1.86 6.65 5.57
N ARG A 153 2.16 7.96 5.61
CA ARG A 153 1.19 8.99 6.05
C ARG A 153 -0.05 9.08 5.16
N ALA A 154 0.09 8.81 3.87
CA ALA A 154 -1.06 8.75 2.97
C ALA A 154 -1.89 7.49 3.26
N LEU A 155 -1.25 6.33 3.48
CA LEU A 155 -1.91 5.07 3.79
C LEU A 155 -2.70 5.13 5.10
N THR A 156 -2.22 5.86 6.11
CA THR A 156 -2.95 6.03 7.39
C THR A 156 -4.25 6.83 7.27
N ARG A 157 -4.49 7.52 6.15
CA ARG A 157 -5.75 8.23 5.91
C ARG A 157 -6.86 7.30 5.45
N PHE A 158 -6.53 6.12 4.95
CA PHE A 158 -7.52 5.14 4.52
C PHE A 158 -7.97 4.28 5.71
N PRO A 159 -9.29 4.00 5.84
CA PRO A 159 -9.83 3.14 6.90
C PRO A 159 -9.36 1.68 6.81
N TYR A 160 -9.03 1.24 5.61
CA TYR A 160 -8.47 -0.07 5.29
C TYR A 160 -7.56 0.09 4.06
N PRO A 161 -6.72 -0.90 3.74
CA PRO A 161 -5.79 -0.78 2.63
C PRO A 161 -6.48 -0.43 1.31
N PRO A 162 -6.06 0.62 0.60
CA PRO A 162 -6.82 1.15 -0.53
C PRO A 162 -6.94 0.17 -1.69
N TRP A 163 -6.06 -0.84 -1.78
CA TRP A 163 -6.15 -1.90 -2.78
C TRP A 163 -7.25 -2.93 -2.53
N GLU A 164 -7.81 -2.99 -1.32
CA GLU A 164 -8.97 -3.84 -0.97
C GLU A 164 -10.30 -3.18 -1.39
N SER A 165 -10.28 -1.88 -1.72
CA SER A 165 -11.46 -1.20 -2.26
C SER A 165 -11.83 -1.80 -3.62
N PRO A 166 -13.15 -1.96 -3.91
CA PRO A 166 -13.60 -2.35 -5.24
C PRO A 166 -13.06 -1.42 -6.34
N GLU A 167 -12.73 -1.99 -7.49
CA GLU A 167 -12.50 -1.24 -8.72
C GLU A 167 -13.84 -0.95 -9.39
N ALA A 168 -14.13 0.32 -9.68
CA ALA A 168 -15.36 0.68 -10.37
C ALA A 168 -15.37 0.21 -11.84
N ARG A 169 -14.18 0.15 -12.46
CA ARG A 169 -13.93 -0.45 -13.78
C ARG A 169 -12.46 -0.79 -13.91
N HIS A 170 -12.12 -1.72 -14.79
CA HIS A 170 -10.71 -2.00 -15.09
C HIS A 170 -10.07 -0.87 -15.93
N SER A 171 -8.82 -0.51 -15.62
CA SER A 171 -8.01 0.40 -16.44
C SER A 171 -6.54 0.00 -16.36
N GLU A 172 -5.83 -0.03 -17.48
CA GLU A 172 -4.40 -0.32 -17.49
C GLU A 172 -3.57 0.86 -16.98
N LYS A 173 -4.06 2.09 -17.15
CA LYS A 173 -3.28 3.32 -16.94
C LYS A 173 -3.55 4.02 -15.62
N HIS A 174 -4.76 3.89 -15.08
CA HIS A 174 -5.20 4.65 -13.92
C HIS A 174 -5.73 3.73 -12.83
N CYS A 175 -5.55 4.14 -11.58
CA CYS A 175 -6.24 3.48 -10.49
C CYS A 175 -7.73 3.86 -10.56
N MET A 176 -8.58 2.85 -10.56
CA MET A 176 -10.04 3.01 -10.67
C MET A 176 -10.75 2.55 -9.40
N ARG A 177 -10.02 2.42 -8.30
CA ARG A 177 -10.61 2.05 -7.02
C ARG A 177 -11.40 3.18 -6.44
N ILE A 178 -12.59 2.85 -5.95
CA ILE A 178 -13.58 3.82 -5.45
C ILE A 178 -12.95 4.69 -4.37
N LEU A 179 -12.32 4.07 -3.36
CA LEU A 179 -11.82 4.79 -2.19
C LEU A 179 -10.76 5.85 -2.52
N CYS A 180 -9.81 5.58 -3.43
CA CYS A 180 -8.70 6.49 -3.69
C CYS A 180 -8.85 7.34 -4.96
N CYS A 181 -9.55 6.82 -5.99
CA CYS A 181 -9.61 7.41 -7.33
C CYS A 181 -11.02 7.37 -7.92
N GLY A 182 -12.04 7.42 -7.06
CA GLY A 182 -13.45 7.42 -7.47
C GLY A 182 -13.81 8.52 -8.48
N TYR A 183 -13.09 9.64 -8.49
CA TYR A 183 -13.29 10.74 -9.45
C TYR A 183 -13.07 10.34 -10.93
N HIS A 184 -12.43 9.20 -11.22
CA HIS A 184 -12.29 8.69 -12.58
C HIS A 184 -13.51 7.90 -13.09
N GLN A 185 -14.54 7.70 -12.26
CA GLN A 185 -15.76 7.00 -12.66
C GLN A 185 -16.54 7.77 -13.74
N LYS A 186 -17.30 7.04 -14.56
CA LYS A 186 -18.10 7.64 -15.63
C LYS A 186 -19.20 8.49 -15.01
N GLY A 187 -19.23 9.78 -15.33
CA GLY A 187 -20.22 10.72 -14.81
C GLY A 187 -19.77 11.47 -13.55
N SER A 188 -18.64 11.10 -12.95
CA SER A 188 -18.01 11.93 -11.91
C SER A 188 -17.66 13.29 -12.48
N ARG A 189 -17.98 14.34 -11.73
CA ARG A 189 -17.54 15.71 -11.99
C ARG A 189 -16.68 16.17 -10.83
N VAL A 190 -15.62 16.90 -11.14
CA VAL A 190 -14.80 17.53 -10.12
C VAL A 190 -15.54 18.80 -9.69
N GLU A 191 -16.06 18.77 -8.48
CA GLU A 191 -16.71 19.91 -7.84
C GLU A 191 -15.87 20.33 -6.63
N PHE A 192 -15.73 21.63 -6.43
CA PHE A 192 -15.00 22.19 -5.30
C PHE A 192 -15.99 22.75 -4.29
N PHE A 193 -15.87 22.32 -3.04
CA PHE A 193 -16.70 22.79 -1.93
C PHE A 193 -15.82 23.48 -0.92
N THR A 194 -16.27 24.62 -0.40
CA THR A 194 -15.58 25.31 0.69
C THR A 194 -16.19 24.85 2.00
N LEU A 195 -15.40 24.14 2.80
CA LEU A 195 -15.76 23.71 4.15
C LEU A 195 -14.67 24.11 5.15
N PRO A 196 -15.00 24.43 6.40
CA PRO A 196 -14.03 24.43 7.49
C PRO A 196 -13.24 23.11 7.52
N GLN A 197 -11.97 23.17 7.92
CA GLN A 197 -11.09 22.00 7.97
C GLN A 197 -11.70 20.85 8.79
N ALA A 198 -12.30 21.16 9.94
CA ALA A 198 -12.95 20.16 10.80
C ALA A 198 -14.10 19.44 10.08
N ASP A 199 -14.94 20.18 9.36
CA ASP A 199 -16.07 19.63 8.61
C ASP A 199 -15.60 18.79 7.41
N HIS A 200 -14.50 19.19 6.76
CA HIS A 200 -13.89 18.39 5.70
C HIS A 200 -13.40 17.04 6.23
N GLU A 201 -12.75 17.03 7.40
CA GLU A 201 -12.31 15.80 8.05
C GLU A 201 -13.49 14.93 8.50
N ASP A 202 -14.58 15.54 8.99
CA ASP A 202 -15.82 14.81 9.31
C ASP A 202 -16.48 14.21 8.07
N LEU A 203 -16.50 14.95 6.96
CA LEU A 203 -17.01 14.46 5.68
C LEU A 203 -16.17 13.29 5.16
N GLU A 204 -14.84 13.36 5.25
CA GLU A 204 -13.94 12.25 4.94
C GLU A 204 -14.24 11.04 5.84
N ARG A 205 -14.31 11.23 7.16
CA ARG A 205 -14.67 10.17 8.13
C ARG A 205 -16.02 9.53 7.79
N MET A 206 -17.02 10.33 7.41
CA MET A 206 -18.34 9.85 7.03
C MET A 206 -18.30 9.05 5.72
N ALA A 207 -17.54 9.51 4.72
CA ALA A 207 -17.37 8.79 3.44
C ALA A 207 -16.73 7.43 3.70
N TYR A 208 -15.68 7.43 4.53
CA TYR A 208 -14.97 6.24 4.95
C TYR A 208 -15.87 5.26 5.72
N ALA A 209 -16.65 5.73 6.70
CA ALA A 209 -17.59 4.88 7.45
C ALA A 209 -18.65 4.22 6.56
N LYS A 210 -18.95 4.82 5.40
CA LYS A 210 -19.91 4.30 4.42
C LYS A 210 -19.24 3.51 3.27
N GLY A 211 -17.92 3.41 3.25
CA GLY A 211 -17.18 2.77 2.15
C GLY A 211 -17.34 3.51 0.82
N LEU A 212 -17.57 4.82 0.86
CA LEU A 212 -17.81 5.66 -0.31
C LEU A 212 -16.60 6.54 -0.61
N TRP A 213 -16.42 6.89 -1.89
CA TRP A 213 -15.59 8.04 -2.25
C TRP A 213 -16.29 9.33 -1.76
N ILE A 214 -15.51 10.34 -1.39
CA ILE A 214 -16.07 11.59 -0.82
C ILE A 214 -17.10 12.25 -1.74
N GLY A 215 -16.89 12.25 -3.05
CA GLY A 215 -17.87 12.80 -3.98
C GLY A 215 -19.07 11.89 -4.22
N ASP A 216 -18.97 10.57 -4.00
CA ASP A 216 -20.13 9.67 -4.02
C ASP A 216 -21.01 9.94 -2.80
N LEU A 217 -20.40 10.17 -1.63
CA LEU A 217 -21.10 10.62 -0.44
C LEU A 217 -21.78 11.98 -0.67
N LEU A 218 -21.06 12.97 -1.20
CA LEU A 218 -21.64 14.28 -1.51
C LEU A 218 -22.80 14.16 -2.50
N GLY A 219 -22.66 13.34 -3.54
CA GLY A 219 -23.74 13.04 -4.47
C GLY A 219 -24.97 12.43 -3.78
N ALA A 220 -24.76 11.49 -2.85
CA ALA A 220 -25.83 10.89 -2.06
C ALA A 220 -26.52 11.90 -1.13
N LEU A 221 -25.77 12.84 -0.54
CA LEU A 221 -26.31 13.89 0.32
C LEU A 221 -27.04 14.98 -0.46
N LEU A 222 -26.55 15.35 -1.65
CA LEU A 222 -27.11 16.43 -2.47
C LEU A 222 -28.33 15.96 -3.28
N LYS A 223 -28.43 14.66 -3.60
CA LYS A 223 -29.50 14.13 -4.44
C LYS A 223 -30.92 14.49 -3.93
N PRO A 224 -31.26 14.34 -2.63
CA PRO A 224 -32.57 14.75 -2.13
C PRO A 224 -32.86 16.23 -2.33
N ALA A 225 -31.89 17.12 -2.06
CA ALA A 225 -32.04 18.56 -2.23
C ALA A 225 -32.24 18.97 -3.70
N ILE A 226 -31.54 18.30 -4.63
CA ILE A 226 -31.73 18.51 -6.08
C ILE A 226 -33.13 18.09 -6.51
N GLU A 227 -33.66 17.00 -5.95
CA GLU A 227 -34.98 16.48 -6.29
C GLU A 227 -36.11 17.39 -5.75
N GLU A 228 -35.96 17.88 -4.52
CA GLU A 228 -36.84 18.91 -3.94
C GLU A 228 -36.86 20.19 -4.78
N TRP A 229 -35.69 20.69 -5.19
CA TRP A 229 -35.59 21.87 -6.05
C TRP A 229 -36.32 21.66 -7.38
N ARG A 230 -36.15 20.51 -8.05
CA ARG A 230 -36.85 20.19 -9.31
C ARG A 230 -38.37 20.19 -9.15
N GLN A 231 -38.88 19.64 -8.06
CA GLN A 231 -40.31 19.61 -7.76
C GLN A 231 -40.87 21.03 -7.55
N SER A 232 -40.10 21.91 -6.89
CA SER A 232 -40.50 23.31 -6.69
C SER A 232 -40.61 24.10 -8.00
N GLN A 233 -39.75 23.81 -8.99
CA GLN A 233 -39.78 24.49 -10.28
C GLN A 233 -40.97 24.02 -11.12
N ALA A 234 -41.25 22.72 -11.12
CA ALA A 234 -42.39 22.17 -11.85
C ALA A 234 -43.73 22.71 -11.33
N ALA A 235 -43.86 22.95 -10.02
CA ALA A 235 -45.08 23.51 -9.45
C ALA A 235 -45.29 25.00 -9.81
N GLY A 236 -44.21 25.75 -9.99
CA GLY A 236 -44.28 27.17 -10.38
C GLY A 236 -44.70 27.38 -11.84
N ASP A 237 -44.24 26.52 -12.74
CA ASP A 237 -44.58 26.59 -14.18
C ASP A 237 -46.08 26.33 -14.44
N ASP A 238 -46.72 25.50 -13.61
CA ASP A 238 -48.16 25.24 -13.69
C ASP A 238 -48.99 26.45 -13.21
N GLU A 239 -48.53 27.19 -12.19
CA GLU A 239 -49.23 28.39 -11.71
C GLU A 239 -49.14 29.56 -12.70
N ASP A 240 -47.98 29.77 -13.35
CA ASP A 240 -47.82 30.83 -14.37
C ASP A 240 -48.58 30.52 -15.67
N SER A 241 -48.70 29.24 -16.02
CA SER A 241 -49.52 28.79 -17.16
C SER A 241 -51.02 29.04 -16.94
N LEU A 242 -51.50 28.90 -15.70
CA LEU A 242 -52.90 29.18 -15.33
C LEU A 242 -53.22 30.68 -15.22
N ARG A 243 -52.23 31.53 -14.94
CA ARG A 243 -52.42 32.99 -14.87
C ARG A 243 -52.38 33.69 -16.23
N SER A 244 -51.84 33.01 -17.24
CA SER A 244 -51.72 33.54 -18.60
C SER A 244 -52.85 33.10 -19.54
N ALA A 245 -53.81 32.30 -19.04
CA ALA A 245 -55.00 31.83 -19.74
C ALA A 245 -56.25 32.60 -19.29
#